data_AF-A0A150HYS9-F1
#
_entry.id   AF-A0A150HYS9-F1
#
_cell.length_a   1.000
_cell.length_b   1.000
_cell.length_c   1.000
_cell.angle_alpha   90.00
_cell.angle_beta   90.00
_cell.angle_gamma   90.00
#
_symmetry.space_group_name_H-M   'P 1'
#
loop_
_entity.id
_entity.type
_entity.pdbx_description
1 polymer ?
#
loop_
_entity_poly.entity_id
_entity_poly.type
_entity_poly.pdbx_seq_one_letter_code
_entity_poly.pdbx_strand_id
1 'polypeptide(L)' 'MDTIEAKKNLKRYEAEIDKYQNLSRGLMTRDEIIMIDNKIAQLKLWAKNLRNELYA' A
#
# COMPACT_ATOMS: atom_id res chain seq x y z
N MET A 1 -6.35 9.04 -15.98
CA MET A 1 -7.19 8.25 -15.05
C MET A 1 -8.32 9.14 -14.57
N ASP A 2 -9.55 8.65 -14.42
CA ASP A 2 -10.60 9.45 -13.79
C ASP A 2 -10.22 9.74 -12.34
N THR A 3 -10.34 11.00 -11.91
CA THR A 3 -10.08 11.45 -10.53
C THR A 3 -10.87 10.64 -9.49
N ILE A 4 -12.06 10.14 -9.84
CA ILE A 4 -12.87 9.27 -8.97
C ILE A 4 -12.17 7.92 -8.77
N GLU A 5 -11.71 7.30 -9.87
CA GLU A 5 -11.03 6.01 -9.84
C GLU A 5 -9.66 6.12 -9.17
N ALA A 6 -8.94 7.23 -9.37
CA ALA A 6 -7.69 7.50 -8.68
C ALA A 6 -7.87 7.61 -7.15
N LYS A 7 -8.88 8.36 -6.68
CA LYS A 7 -9.20 8.46 -5.25
C LYS A 7 -9.64 7.12 -4.66
N LYS A 8 -10.38 6.31 -5.40
CA LYS A 8 -10.79 4.97 -4.98
C LYS A 8 -9.60 4.03 -4.83
N ASN A 9 -8.66 4.07 -5.77
CA ASN A 9 -7.43 3.26 -5.68
C ASN A 9 -6.51 3.72 -4.55
N LEU A 10 -6.43 5.03 -4.30
CA LEU A 10 -5.71 5.56 -3.14
C LEU A 10 -6.23 4.97 -1.82
N LYS A 11 -7.55 5.03 -1.60
CA LYS A 11 -8.19 4.44 -0.41
C LYS A 11 -7.95 2.94 -0.30
N ARG A 12 -7.96 2.22 -1.42
CA ARG A 12 -7.67 0.78 -1.45
C ARG A 12 -6.23 0.48 -1.03
N TYR A 13 -5.26 1.24 -1.53
CA TYR A 13 -3.86 1.03 -1.17
C TYR A 13 -3.60 1.37 0.30
N GLU A 14 -4.19 2.45 0.81
CA GLU A 14 -4.11 2.81 2.23
C GLU A 14 -4.70 1.71 3.12
N ALA A 15 -5.90 1.21 2.80
CA ALA A 15 -6.51 0.13 3.56
C ALA A 15 -5.68 -1.17 3.54
N GLU A 16 -5.03 -1.48 2.41
CA GLU A 16 -4.20 -2.68 2.30
C GLU A 16 -2.86 -2.52 3.05
N ILE A 17 -2.27 -1.32 3.05
CA ILE A 17 -1.12 -0.98 3.89
C ILE A 17 -1.47 -1.20 5.36
N ASP A 18 -2.60 -0.68 5.82
CA ASP A 18 -3.04 -0.83 7.21
C ASP A 18 -3.23 -2.30 7.60
N LYS A 19 -3.78 -3.13 6.71
CA LYS A 19 -3.87 -4.59 6.95
C LYS A 19 -2.50 -5.21 7.13
N TYR A 20 -1.55 -4.93 6.22
CA TYR A 20 -0.21 -5.50 6.29
C TYR A 20 0.58 -5.00 7.51
N GLN A 21 0.36 -3.77 7.95
CA GLN A 21 0.99 -3.20 9.15
C GLN A 21 0.42 -3.80 10.44
N ASN A 22 -0.87 -4.16 10.45
CA ASN A 22 -1.53 -4.77 11.60
C ASN A 22 -1.41 -6.30 11.67
N LEU A 23 -0.75 -6.94 10.70
CA LEU A 23 -0.45 -8.37 10.76
C LEU A 23 0.50 -8.69 11.92
N SER A 24 0.15 -9.69 12.72
CA SER A 24 1.05 -10.23 13.74
C SER A 24 2.28 -10.84 13.06
N ARG A 25 3.46 -10.29 13.35
CA ARG A 25 4.74 -10.75 12.78
C ARG A 25 5.41 -11.86 13.59
N GLY A 26 4.88 -12.20 14.77
CA GLY A 26 5.58 -13.04 15.77
C GLY A 26 5.83 -14.49 15.36
N LEU A 27 5.03 -15.04 14.44
CA LEU A 27 5.17 -16.41 13.94
C LEU A 27 5.58 -16.48 12.46
N MET A 28 5.94 -15.33 11.87
CA MET A 28 6.33 -15.27 10.48
C MET A 28 7.80 -15.66 10.31
N THR A 29 8.08 -16.40 9.26
CA THR A 29 9.44 -16.61 8.75
C THR A 29 10.01 -15.30 8.23
N ARG A 30 11.34 -15.24 8.13
CA ARG A 30 12.05 -14.08 7.57
C ARG A 30 11.55 -13.73 6.16
N ASP A 31 11.29 -14.74 5.33
CA ASP A 31 10.88 -14.53 3.94
C ASP A 31 9.46 -13.94 3.86
N GLU A 32 8.56 -14.38 4.72
CA GLU A 32 7.21 -13.80 4.83
C GLU A 32 7.27 -12.33 5.28
N ILE A 33 8.12 -12.01 6.25
CA ILE A 33 8.32 -10.62 6.71
C ILE A 33 8.81 -9.73 5.56
N ILE A 34 9.84 -10.19 4.84
CA ILE A 34 10.41 -9.45 3.70
C ILE A 34 9.37 -9.28 2.59
N MET A 35 8.58 -10.31 2.29
CA MET A 35 7.52 -10.25 1.29
C MET A 35 6.48 -9.18 1.66
N ILE A 36 6.04 -9.15 2.92
CA ILE A 36 5.07 -8.16 3.39
C ILE A 36 5.67 -6.75 3.33
N ASP A 37 6.92 -6.56 3.75
CA ASP A 37 7.56 -5.25 3.75
C ASP A 37 7.74 -4.71 2.33
N ASN A 38 8.14 -5.57 1.38
CA ASN A 38 8.19 -5.23 -0.02
C ASN A 38 6.82 -4.83 -0.58
N LYS A 39 5.76 -5.54 -0.16
CA LYS A 39 4.39 -5.22 -0.57
C LYS A 39 3.93 -3.87 -0.05
N ILE A 40 4.20 -3.57 1.23
CA ILE A 40 3.93 -2.25 1.84
C ILE A 40 4.68 -1.16 1.07
N ALA A 41 5.97 -1.36 0.78
CA ALA A 41 6.77 -0.38 0.04
C ALA A 41 6.22 -0.09 -1.35
N GLN A 42 5.81 -1.13 -2.09
CA GLN A 42 5.17 -1.00 -3.40
C GLN A 42 3.86 -0.20 -3.32
N LEU A 43 2.98 -0.52 -2.36
CA LEU A 43 1.71 0.19 -2.18
C LEU A 43 1.93 1.67 -1.83
N LYS A 44 2.92 1.97 -0.97
CA LYS A 44 3.29 3.35 -0.62
C LYS A 44 3.79 4.14 -1.84
N LEU A 45 4.59 3.52 -2.69
CA LEU A 45 5.08 4.14 -3.93
C LEU A 45 3.91 4.45 -4.88
N TRP A 46 3.01 3.50 -5.09
CA TRP A 46 1.83 3.71 -5.93
C TRP A 46 0.90 4.79 -5.39
N ALA A 47 0.64 4.79 -4.08
CA ALA A 47 -0.15 5.84 -3.44
C ALA A 47 0.48 7.22 -3.62
N LYS A 48 1.82 7.33 -3.48
CA LYS A 48 2.55 8.58 -3.74
C LYS A 48 2.38 9.05 -5.18
N ASN A 49 2.53 8.16 -6.16
CA ASN A 49 2.38 8.51 -7.57
C ASN A 49 0.96 8.97 -7.89
N LEU A 50 -0.06 8.28 -7.37
CA LEU A 50 -1.46 8.68 -7.52
C LEU A 50 -1.77 10.03 -6.88
N ARG A 51 -1.20 10.34 -5.71
CA ARG A 51 -1.33 11.68 -5.11
C ARG A 51 -0.69 12.74 -6.00
N ASN A 52 0.50 12.48 -6.54
CA ASN A 52 1.14 13.41 -7.47
C ASN A 52 0.27 13.62 -8.72
N GLU A 53 -0.35 12.58 -9.28
CA GLU A 53 -1.25 12.73 -10.43
C GLU A 53 -2.56 13.48 -10.10
N LEU A 54 -3.09 13.33 -8.88
CA LEU A 54 -4.32 13.99 -8.45
C LEU A 54 -4.15 15.47 -8.08
N TYR A 55 -2.95 15.86 -7.67
CA TYR A 55 -2.63 17.19 -7.13
C TYR A 55 -1.50 17.91 -7.89
N ALA A 56 -1.09 17.40 -9.05
CA ALA A 56 -0.26 18.12 -10.02
C ALA A 56 -1.07 19.23 -10.70
#